data_AF-A0ABD5TD79-F1
#
_entry.id   AF-A0ABD5TD79-F1
#
_cell.length_a   1.000
_cell.length_b   1.000
_cell.length_c   1.000
_cell.angle_alpha   90.00
_cell.angle_beta   90.00
_cell.angle_gamma   90.00
#
_symmetry.space_group_name_H-M   'P 1'
#
loop_
_entity.id
_entity.type
_entity.pdbx_description
1 polymer ?
#
loop_
_entity_poly.entity_id
_entity_poly.type
_entity_poly.pdbx_seq_one_letter_code
_entity_poly.pdbx_strand_id
1 'polypeptide(L)' 'MLGIRYFSCDRCGLVHSDLDEPARCARCASDGFTPVTADRGRDESSADAAYFAGSMIDDD' A
#
# COMPACT_ATOMS: atom_id res chain seq x y z
N MET A 1 9.02 13.19 14.21
CA MET A 1 8.75 12.73 12.83
C MET A 1 7.25 12.48 12.72
N LEU A 2 6.52 13.32 11.98
CA LEU A 2 5.09 13.14 11.74
C LEU A 2 4.95 12.27 10.49
N GLY A 3 4.58 11.00 10.66
CA GLY A 3 4.37 10.08 9.56
C GLY A 3 2.97 10.28 8.97
N ILE A 4 2.90 10.57 7.66
CA ILE A 4 1.63 10.63 6.94
C ILE A 4 0.98 9.23 6.98
N ARG A 5 -0.30 9.16 7.33
CA ARG A 5 -1.11 7.94 7.29
C ARG A 5 -2.11 8.03 6.15
N TYR A 6 -2.59 6.88 5.70
CA TYR A 6 -3.55 6.79 4.62
C TYR A 6 -4.84 6.14 5.14
N PHE A 7 -5.99 6.71 4.76
CA PHE A 7 -7.32 6.26 5.16
C PHE A 7 -8.23 6.19 3.94
N SER A 8 -8.91 5.07 3.70
CA SER A 8 -9.89 4.93 2.62
C SER A 8 -11.31 5.07 3.15
N CYS A 9 -12.13 5.91 2.53
CA CYS A 9 -13.55 6.01 2.88
C CYS A 9 -14.31 4.75 2.45
N ASP A 10 -15.02 4.12 3.39
CA ASP A 10 -15.74 2.87 3.15
C ASP A 10 -16.92 3.03 2.17
N ARG A 11 -17.46 4.26 2.08
CA ARG A 11 -18.65 4.57 1.26
C ARG A 11 -18.32 4.88 -0.20
N CYS A 12 -17.26 5.66 -0.44
CA CYS A 12 -16.96 6.17 -1.78
C CYS A 12 -15.58 5.77 -2.31
N GLY A 13 -14.76 5.09 -1.48
CA GLY A 13 -13.43 4.63 -1.85
C GLY A 13 -12.36 5.71 -1.98
N LEU A 14 -12.66 6.98 -1.62
CA LEU A 14 -11.67 8.06 -1.67
C LEU A 14 -10.57 7.81 -0.63
N VAL A 15 -9.31 7.92 -1.05
CA VAL A 15 -8.14 7.83 -0.17
C VAL A 15 -7.73 9.21 0.32
N HIS A 16 -7.56 9.31 1.63
CA HIS A 16 -7.12 10.48 2.37
C HIS A 16 -5.69 10.26 2.87
N SER A 17 -4.85 11.31 2.79
CA SER A 17 -3.46 11.31 3.26
C SER A 17 -3.32 12.36 4.36
N ASP A 18 -3.61 11.93 5.59
CA ASP A 18 -3.72 12.80 6.76
C ASP A 18 -2.83 12.26 7.88
N LEU A 19 -2.50 13.10 8.87
CA LEU A 19 -1.71 12.69 10.03
C LEU A 19 -2.52 11.79 10.98
N ASP A 20 -3.82 12.06 11.07
CA ASP A 20 -4.79 11.36 11.90
C ASP A 20 -6.06 11.07 11.09
N GLU A 21 -6.94 10.22 11.64
CA GLU A 21 -8.17 9.82 10.95
C GLU A 21 -9.08 11.04 10.69
N PRO A 22 -9.48 11.28 9.43
CA PRO A 22 -10.32 12.42 9.10
C PRO A 22 -11.73 12.25 9.68
N ALA A 23 -12.31 13.34 10.21
CA ALA A 23 -13.65 13.29 10.80
C ALA A 23 -14.77 13.06 9.75
N ARG A 24 -14.57 13.52 8.50
CA ARG A 24 -15.54 13.39 7.40
C ARG A 24 -14.86 13.30 6.04
N CYS A 25 -15.44 12.49 5.16
CA CYS A 25 -14.92 12.34 3.81
C CYS A 25 -15.20 13.59 2.99
N ALA A 26 -14.17 14.17 2.38
CA ALA A 26 -14.28 15.39 1.56
C ALA A 26 -15.21 15.23 0.34
N ARG A 27 -15.50 13.99 -0.09
CA ARG A 27 -16.35 13.70 -1.25
C ARG A 27 -17.80 13.36 -0.89
N CYS A 28 -18.01 12.53 0.13
CA CYS A 28 -19.34 11.98 0.45
C CYS A 28 -19.84 12.33 1.86
N ALA A 29 -19.06 13.09 2.62
CA ALA A 29 -19.34 13.51 4.00
C ALA A 29 -19.60 12.37 5.02
N SER A 30 -19.29 11.12 4.66
CA SER A 30 -19.34 9.97 5.57
C SER A 30 -18.18 9.99 6.56
N ASP A 31 -18.40 9.41 7.74
CA ASP A 31 -17.44 9.26 8.84
C ASP A 31 -16.75 7.89 8.90
N GLY A 32 -17.10 6.95 8.01
CA GLY A 32 -16.50 5.62 7.97
C GLY A 32 -15.20 5.58 7.15
N PHE A 33 -14.09 5.22 7.81
CA PHE A 33 -12.77 5.08 7.22
C PHE A 33 -12.09 3.78 7.63
N THR A 34 -11.32 3.23 6.70
CA THR A 34 -10.46 2.07 6.92
C THR A 34 -9.00 2.49 6.72
N PRO A 35 -8.09 2.25 7.68
CA PRO A 35 -6.68 2.61 7.53
C PRO A 35 -6.01 1.75 6.47
N VAL A 36 -5.28 2.40 5.56
CA VAL A 36 -4.50 1.74 4.51
C VAL A 36 -3.08 1.53 5.04
N THR A 37 -2.81 0.31 5.49
CA THR A 37 -1.46 -0.12 5.81
C THR A 37 -0.79 -0.63 4.54
N ALA A 38 0.26 0.06 4.09
CA ALA A 38 1.15 -0.50 3.09
C ALA A 38 1.88 -1.68 3.72
N ASP A 39 1.53 -2.90 3.32
CA ASP A 39 2.32 -4.09 3.63
C ASP A 39 3.65 -3.96 2.89
N ARG A 40 4.66 -3.41 3.57
CA ARG A 40 6.05 -3.34 3.06
C ARG A 40 6.72 -4.73 3.04
N GLY A 41 5.98 -5.80 3.38
CA GLY A 41 6.50 -7.15 3.54
C GLY A 41 6.50 -8.00 2.27
N ARG A 42 5.91 -7.53 1.16
CA ARG A 42 5.77 -8.34 -0.06
C ARG A 42 6.69 -7.97 -1.22
N ASP A 43 7.48 -6.92 -1.09
CA ASP A 43 8.31 -6.39 -2.18
C ASP A 43 9.81 -6.71 -2.03
N GLU A 44 10.22 -7.69 -1.22
CA GLU A 44 11.67 -7.87 -0.98
C GLU A 44 12.06 -9.34 -0.74
N SER A 45 11.75 -10.31 -1.63
CA SER A 45 12.54 -11.59 -1.65
C SER A 45 12.31 -12.62 -2.76
N SER A 46 11.17 -12.69 -3.47
CA SER A 46 10.88 -13.95 -4.20
C SER A 46 10.84 -13.90 -5.73
N ALA A 47 10.74 -12.74 -6.37
CA ALA A 47 10.61 -12.67 -7.84
C ALA A 47 11.97 -12.48 -8.56
N ASP A 48 12.83 -11.61 -8.03
CA ASP A 48 14.12 -11.28 -8.67
C ASP A 48 15.17 -12.40 -8.53
N ALA A 49 15.09 -13.24 -7.50
CA ALA A 49 16.04 -14.34 -7.31
C ALA A 49 15.93 -15.43 -8.39
N ALA A 50 14.77 -15.58 -9.04
CA ALA A 50 14.55 -16.60 -10.06
C ALA A 50 15.24 -16.27 -11.40
N TYR A 51 15.44 -15.00 -11.72
CA TYR A 51 16.06 -14.58 -12.99
C TYR A 51 17.58 -14.86 -13.02
N PHE A 52 18.27 -14.77 -11.89
CA PHE A 52 19.71 -15.02 -11.81
C PHE A 52 20.07 -16.51 -11.76
N ALA A 53 19.16 -17.37 -11.29
CA ALA A 53 19.40 -18.81 -11.21
C ALA A 53 19.26 -19.54 -12.57
N GLY A 54 18.51 -18.98 -13.52
CA GLY A 54 18.26 -19.61 -14.82
C GLY A 54 19.34 -19.39 -15.88
N SER A 55 20.24 -18.41 -15.69
CA SER A 55 21.16 -17.96 -16.76
C SER A 55 22.56 -18.61 -16.73
N MET A 56 22.81 -19.63 -15.90
CA MET A 56 24.13 -20.29 -15.78
C MET A 56 24.17 -21.73 -16.34
N ILE A 57 23.11 -22.17 -17.01
CA ILE A 57 23.02 -23.52 -17.61
C ILE A 57 22.81 -23.34 -19.12
N ASP A 58 23.89 -23.04 -19.85
CA ASP A 58 24.08 -23.44 -21.25
C ASP A 58 25.55 -23.19 -21.64
N ASP A 59 26.40 -24.20 -21.45
CA ASP A 59 27.70 -24.37 -22.11
C ASP A 59 27.90 -25.88 -22.30
N ASP A 60 27.51 -26.37 -23.49
CA ASP A 60 27.99 -27.62 -24.11
C ASP A 60 28.12 -27.42 -25.64
#